data_AF-A0A645CMH1-F1
#
_entry.id   AF-A0A645CMH1-F1
#
_cell.length_a   1.000
_cell.length_b   1.000
_cell.length_c   1.000
_cell.angle_alpha   90.00
_cell.angle_beta   90.00
_cell.angle_gamma   90.00
#
_symmetry.space_group_name_H-M   'P 1'
#
loop_
_entity.id
_entity.type
_entity.pdbx_description
1 polymer ?
#
loop_
_entity_poly.entity_id
_entity_poly.type
_entity_poly.pdbx_seq_one_letter_code
_entity_poly.pdbx_strand_id
1 'polypeptide(L)'
;MTQSALADYLNIEQAAISKSLGKLEKKGLIERRIGMDKREKYVLLSQTAIKQYPEWSRVIAEHREQILSHLQEKEQKELTQLLNKIQRSF
;
A
#
# COMPACT_ATOMS: atom_id res chain seq x y z
N MET A 1 0.98 10.78 -3.68
CA MET A 1 1.15 10.98 -2.22
C MET A 1 2.58 11.41 -1.94
N THR A 2 2.84 12.21 -0.90
CA THR A 2 4.22 12.53 -0.51
C THR A 2 4.90 11.32 0.13
N GLN A 3 6.24 11.33 0.20
CA GLN A 3 6.98 10.27 0.90
C GLN A 3 6.64 10.21 2.39
N SER A 4 6.48 11.37 3.04
CA SER A 4 6.12 11.43 4.46
C SER A 4 4.75 10.82 4.70
N ALA A 5 3.75 11.18 3.88
CA ALA A 5 2.42 10.60 3.99
C ALA A 5 2.41 9.08 3.69
N LEU A 6 3.27 8.58 2.81
CA LEU A 6 3.48 7.13 2.62
C LEU A 6 4.04 6.45 3.86
N ALA A 7 5.00 7.07 4.53
CA ALA A 7 5.59 6.54 5.75
C ALA A 7 4.57 6.47 6.88
N ASP A 8 3.81 7.54 7.06
CA ASP A 8 2.78 7.64 8.09
C ASP A 8 1.66 6.62 7.80
N TYR A 9 1.19 6.54 6.56
CA TYR A 9 0.14 5.61 6.15
C TYR A 9 0.53 4.13 6.31
N LEU A 10 1.77 3.79 5.97
CA LEU A 10 2.29 2.42 6.08
C LEU A 10 2.85 2.11 7.48
N ASN A 11 2.82 3.07 8.40
CA ASN A 11 3.38 2.99 9.75
C ASN A 11 4.84 2.47 9.76
N ILE A 12 5.70 3.03 8.91
CA ILE A 12 7.12 2.68 8.82
C ILE A 12 8.01 3.91 8.78
N GLU A 13 9.25 3.78 9.28
CA GLU A 13 10.17 4.90 9.40
C GLU A 13 10.51 5.57 8.05
N GLN A 14 10.69 6.90 8.07
CA GLN A 14 11.03 7.70 6.88
C GLN A 14 12.25 7.17 6.13
N ALA A 15 13.29 6.71 6.85
CA ALA A 15 14.49 6.14 6.26
C ALA A 15 14.23 4.79 5.55
N ALA A 16 13.35 3.95 6.13
CA ALA A 16 12.97 2.67 5.54
C ALA A 16 12.15 2.86 4.25
N ILE A 17 11.17 3.78 4.28
CA ILE A 17 10.39 4.17 3.10
C ILE A 17 11.30 4.69 1.99
N SER A 18 12.23 5.58 2.32
CA SER A 18 13.14 6.17 1.33
C SER A 18 13.94 5.10 0.58
N LYS A 19 14.44 4.08 1.31
CA LYS A 19 15.15 2.93 0.74
C LYS A 19 14.23 2.08 -0.14
N SER A 20 13.02 1.78 0.30
CA SER A 20 12.04 1.01 -0.47
C SER A 20 11.63 1.71 -1.76
N LEU A 21 11.31 3.01 -1.69
CA LEU A 21 11.00 3.81 -2.87
C LEU A 21 12.17 3.88 -3.84
N GLY A 22 13.40 4.04 -3.37
CA GLY A 22 14.58 4.00 -4.24
C GLY A 22 14.72 2.67 -4.99
N LYS A 23 14.37 1.53 -4.37
CA LYS A 23 14.34 0.23 -5.05
C LYS A 23 13.22 0.14 -6.10
N LEU A 24 12.03 0.64 -5.78
CA LEU A 24 10.90 0.65 -6.71
C LEU A 24 11.16 1.56 -7.92
N GLU A 25 11.80 2.70 -7.70
CA GLU A 25 12.20 3.65 -8.73
C GLU A 25 13.25 3.03 -9.66
N LYS A 26 14.27 2.36 -9.11
CA LYS A 26 15.26 1.59 -9.90
C LYS A 26 14.63 0.47 -10.73
N LYS A 27 13.53 -0.12 -10.25
CA LYS A 27 12.76 -1.14 -10.99
C LYS A 27 11.78 -0.52 -12.01
N GLY A 28 11.72 0.80 -12.12
CA GLY A 28 10.81 1.49 -13.02
C GLY A 28 9.34 1.35 -12.63
N LEU A 29 9.03 1.09 -11.35
CA LEU A 29 7.66 0.89 -10.86
C LEU A 29 7.03 2.17 -10.30
N ILE A 30 7.85 3.15 -9.93
CA ILE A 30 7.40 4.46 -9.47
C ILE A 30 8.18 5.58 -10.15
N GLU A 31 7.62 6.79 -10.09
CA GLU A 31 8.26 8.05 -10.45
C GLU A 31 8.13 9.03 -9.29
N ARG A 32 9.16 9.84 -9.05
CA ARG A 32 9.11 10.98 -8.12
C ARG A 32 9.00 12.29 -8.91
N ARG A 33 7.93 13.06 -8.67
CA ARG A 33 7.71 14.37 -9.31
C ARG A 33 7.73 15.49 -8.28
N ILE A 34 8.34 16.61 -8.65
CA ILE A 34 8.30 17.83 -7.84
C ILE A 34 6.89 18.43 -7.98
N GLY A 35 6.27 18.76 -6.85
CA GLY A 35 4.98 19.44 -6.82
C GLY A 35 5.08 20.91 -7.22
N MET A 36 3.98 21.66 -7.05
CA MET A 36 3.97 23.10 -7.27
C MET A 36 4.86 23.85 -6.26
N ASP A 37 4.88 23.40 -4.99
CA ASP A 37 5.96 23.75 -4.05
C ASP A 37 7.17 22.86 -4.37
N LYS A 38 8.30 23.49 -4.71
CA LYS A 38 9.56 22.81 -5.06
C LYS A 38 10.11 21.91 -3.94
N ARG A 39 9.59 22.05 -2.72
CA ARG A 39 9.95 21.24 -1.55
C ARG A 39 9.19 19.92 -1.48
N GLU A 40 8.04 19.79 -2.14
CA GLU A 40 7.23 18.57 -2.09
C GLU A 40 7.58 17.61 -3.24
N LYS A 41 7.94 16.37 -2.88
CA LYS A 41 8.13 15.28 -3.84
C LYS A 41 6.98 14.30 -3.72
N TYR A 42 6.24 14.15 -4.82
CA TYR A 42 5.15 13.20 -4.94
C TYR A 42 5.67 11.89 -5.52
N VAL A 43 5.25 10.78 -4.92
CA VAL A 43 5.44 9.43 -5.44
C VAL A 43 4.21 9.06 -6.25
N LEU A 44 4.43 8.61 -7.48
CA LEU A 44 3.42 8.13 -8.40
C LEU A 44 3.82 6.75 -8.94
N LEU A 45 2.83 5.94 -9.29
CA LEU A 45 3.09 4.74 -10.09
C LEU A 45 3.57 5.15 -11.49
N SER A 46 4.53 4.42 -12.03
CA SER A 46 4.92 4.56 -13.43
C SER A 46 3.87 3.93 -14.35
N GLN A 47 3.94 4.24 -15.64
CA GLN A 47 3.09 3.56 -16.64
C GLN A 47 3.31 2.04 -16.66
N THR A 48 4.54 1.60 -16.39
CA THR A 48 4.88 0.17 -16.28
C THR A 48 4.14 -0.48 -15.12
N ALA A 49 4.12 0.16 -13.96
CA ALA A 49 3.40 -0.36 -12.79
C ALA A 49 1.88 -0.31 -13.00
N ILE A 50 1.33 0.74 -13.59
CA ILE A 50 -0.11 0.84 -13.88
C ILE A 50 -0.57 -0.31 -14.78
N LYS A 51 0.24 -0.70 -15.78
CA LYS A 51 -0.06 -1.85 -16.65
C LYS A 51 0.00 -3.20 -15.91
N GLN A 52 0.87 -3.34 -14.91
CA GLN A 52 1.05 -4.58 -14.14
C GLN A 52 0.08 -4.68 -12.96
N TYR A 53 -0.42 -3.55 -12.46
CA TYR A 53 -1.27 -3.47 -11.27
C TYR A 53 -2.50 -4.40 -11.31
N PRO A 54 -3.23 -4.57 -12.44
CA PRO A 54 -4.36 -5.49 -12.49
C PRO A 54 -3.98 -6.93 -12.14
N GLU A 55 -2.81 -7.40 -12.61
CA GLU A 55 -2.34 -8.76 -12.34
C GLU A 55 -1.95 -8.92 -10.87
N TRP A 56 -1.24 -7.95 -10.30
CA TRP A 56 -0.92 -7.99 -8.86
C TRP A 56 -2.18 -7.95 -8.00
N SER A 57 -3.16 -7.12 -8.37
CA SER A 57 -4.43 -7.04 -7.66
C SER A 57 -5.19 -8.37 -7.71
N ARG A 58 -5.15 -9.07 -8.86
CA ARG A 58 -5.74 -10.40 -9.02
C ARG A 58 -5.08 -11.40 -8.08
N VAL A 59 -3.75 -11.50 -8.10
CA VAL A 59 -2.99 -12.42 -7.24
C VAL A 59 -3.23 -12.14 -5.75
N ILE A 60 -3.29 -10.87 -5.34
CA ILE A 60 -3.59 -10.48 -3.96
C ILE A 60 -5.02 -10.86 -3.58
N ALA A 61 -6.00 -10.68 -4.47
CA ALA A 61 -7.39 -11.04 -4.23
C ALA A 61 -7.55 -12.56 -4.07
N GLU A 62 -6.94 -13.35 -4.97
CA GLU A 62 -6.97 -14.81 -4.91
C GLU A 62 -6.32 -15.33 -3.62
N HIS A 63 -5.16 -14.79 -3.25
CA HIS A 63 -4.51 -15.18 -2.01
C HIS A 63 -5.36 -14.84 -0.77
N ARG A 64 -6.01 -13.68 -0.78
CA ARG A 64 -6.94 -13.28 0.29
C ARG A 64 -8.14 -14.22 0.38
N GLU A 65 -8.74 -14.57 -0.75
CA GLU A 65 -9.86 -15.49 -0.81
C GLU A 65 -9.47 -16.87 -0.26
N GLN A 66 -8.30 -17.39 -0.62
CA GLN A 66 -7.77 -18.66 -0.11
C GLN A 66 -7.55 -18.67 1.41
N ILE A 67 -7.02 -17.57 1.96
CA ILE A 67 -6.83 -17.46 3.41
C ILE A 67 -8.19 -17.43 4.11
N LEU A 68 -9.13 -16.63 3.58
CA LEU A 68 -10.43 -16.41 4.19
C LEU A 68 -11.44 -17.53 3.92
N SER A 69 -11.18 -18.46 2.98
CA SER A 69 -12.09 -19.56 2.64
C SER A 69 -12.36 -20.52 3.80
N HIS A 70 -11.51 -20.48 4.84
CA HIS A 70 -11.66 -21.26 6.07
C HIS A 70 -12.65 -20.63 7.06
N LEU A 71 -13.10 -19.39 6.80
CA LEU A 71 -14.05 -18.64 7.61
C LEU A 71 -15.34 -18.41 6.83
N GLN A 72 -16.48 -18.70 7.45
CA GLN A 72 -17.78 -18.33 6.93
C GLN A 72 -17.92 -16.81 6.85
N GLU A 73 -18.79 -16.31 5.98
CA GLU A 73 -19.01 -14.87 5.79
C GLU A 73 -19.34 -14.15 7.12
N LYS A 74 -20.10 -14.81 8.00
CA LYS A 74 -20.42 -14.29 9.34
C LYS A 74 -19.17 -14.13 10.20
N GLU A 75 -18.28 -15.12 10.20
CA GLU A 75 -17.04 -15.10 10.98
C GLU A 75 -16.07 -14.04 10.44
N GLN A 76 -16.00 -13.86 9.11
CA GLN A 76 -15.22 -12.78 8.50
C GLN A 76 -15.74 -11.39 8.90
N LYS A 77 -17.07 -11.21 8.95
CA LYS A 77 -17.69 -9.97 9.43
C LYS A 77 -17.39 -9.72 10.90
N GLU A 78 -17.49 -10.75 11.75
CA GLU A 78 -17.18 -10.66 13.18
C GLU A 78 -15.70 -10.31 13.41
N LEU A 79 -14.78 -10.99 12.73
CA LEU A 79 -13.35 -10.69 12.77
C LEU A 79 -13.07 -9.23 12.38
N THR A 80 -13.69 -8.76 11.29
CA THR A 80 -13.55 -7.36 10.84
C THR A 80 -14.05 -6.37 11.90
N GLN A 81 -15.19 -6.66 12.56
CA GLN A 81 -15.70 -5.81 13.64
C GLN A 81 -14.75 -5.76 14.84
N LEU A 82 -14.19 -6.90 15.25
CA LEU A 82 -13.24 -6.98 16.35
C LEU A 82 -11.94 -6.21 16.04
N LEU A 83 -11.38 -6.40 14.84
CA LEU A 83 -10.19 -5.67 14.39
C LEU A 83 -10.42 -4.16 14.35
N ASN A 84 -11.58 -3.70 13.85
CA ASN A 84 -11.92 -2.27 13.84
C ASN A 84 -12.06 -1.68 15.25
N LYS A 85 -12.55 -2.45 16.23
CA LYS A 85 -12.61 -2.01 17.63
C LYS A 85 -11.21 -1.83 18.22
N ILE A 86 -10.31 -2.77 17.94
CA ILE A 86 -8.90 -2.69 18.35
C ILE A 86 -8.24 -1.46 17.72
N GLN A 87 -8.38 -1.28 16.40
CA GLN A 87 -7.77 -0.15 15.68
C GLN A 87 -8.20 1.21 16.24
N ARG A 88 -9.47 1.38 16.63
CA ARG A 88 -9.99 2.64 17.21
C ARG A 88 -9.56 2.90 18.65
N SER A 89 -9.00 1.89 19.31
CA SER A 89 -8.52 1.99 20.70
C SER A 89 -7.07 2.51 20.78
N PHE A 90 -6.45 2.78 19.63
CA PHE A 90 -5.15 3.43 19.45
C PHE A 90 -5.32 4.71 18.63
#